data_AF-A0A7J7R765-F1
#
_entry.id   AF-A0A7J7R765-F1
#
_cell.length_a   1.000
_cell.length_b   1.000
_cell.length_c   1.000
_cell.angle_alpha   90.00
_cell.angle_beta   90.00
_cell.angle_gamma   90.00
#
_symmetry.space_group_name_H-M   'P 1'
#
loop_
_entity.id
_entity.type
_entity.pdbx_description
1 polymer ?
#
loop_
_entity_poly.entity_id
_entity_poly.type
_entity_poly.pdbx_seq_one_letter_code
_entity_poly.pdbx_strand_id
1 'polypeptide(L)'
;MDVERLQEALKDFEKRGKKEVCPVLDQFLCHVAKTGETMIQWSQFKGYFTFKLEKVMDDFRTSAPEPRGPPNPNVEYIPFDEMKERILKIVTGFNGILGNAGLNAFKMMISM
;
A
#
# COMPACT_ATOMS: atom_id res chain seq x y z
N MET A 1 -12.35 -3.31 -14.93
CA MET A 1 -11.42 -4.45 -14.84
C MET A 1 -12.25 -5.70 -14.61
N ASP A 2 -11.69 -6.88 -14.83
CA ASP A 2 -12.39 -8.15 -14.67
C ASP A 2 -12.06 -8.80 -13.31
N VAL A 3 -13.07 -9.27 -12.57
CA VAL A 3 -12.90 -9.84 -11.22
C VAL A 3 -12.18 -11.19 -11.26
N GLU A 4 -12.46 -12.03 -12.26
CA GLU A 4 -11.81 -13.33 -12.41
C GLU A 4 -10.30 -13.14 -12.67
N ARG A 5 -9.97 -12.18 -13.56
CA ARG A 5 -8.59 -11.79 -13.84
C ARG A 5 -7.85 -11.28 -12.60
N LEU A 6 -8.53 -10.53 -11.71
CA LEU A 6 -7.96 -10.06 -10.45
C LEU A 6 -7.69 -11.21 -9.49
N GLN A 7 -8.63 -12.15 -9.36
CA GLN A 7 -8.47 -13.32 -8.51
C GLN A 7 -7.36 -14.25 -9.00
N GLU A 8 -7.24 -14.43 -10.31
CA GLU A 8 -6.14 -15.19 -10.91
C GLU A 8 -4.79 -14.52 -10.64
N ALA A 9 -4.69 -13.21 -10.86
CA ALA A 9 -3.48 -12.45 -10.59
C ALA A 9 -3.06 -12.51 -9.10
N LEU A 10 -4.02 -12.48 -8.17
CA LEU A 10 -3.76 -12.66 -6.74
C LEU A 10 -3.23 -14.07 -6.42
N LYS A 11 -3.86 -15.12 -6.95
CA LYS A 11 -3.39 -16.52 -6.78
C LYS A 11 -1.98 -16.69 -7.32
N ASP A 12 -1.70 -16.15 -8.49
CA ASP A 12 -0.37 -16.21 -9.11
C ASP A 12 0.67 -15.45 -8.30
N PHE A 13 0.32 -14.28 -7.77
CA PHE A 13 1.18 -13.51 -6.89
C PHE A 13 1.56 -14.28 -5.62
N GLU A 14 0.60 -14.96 -5.00
CA GLU A 14 0.86 -15.82 -3.83
C GLU A 14 1.76 -17.01 -4.19
N LYS A 15 1.46 -17.72 -5.30
CA LYS A 15 2.27 -18.86 -5.78
C LYS A 15 3.71 -18.47 -6.10
N ARG A 16 3.93 -17.28 -6.66
CA ARG A 16 5.26 -16.77 -7.05
C ARG A 16 6.08 -16.26 -5.86
N GLY A 17 5.51 -16.28 -4.65
CA GLY A 17 6.20 -15.91 -3.42
C GLY A 17 6.40 -14.40 -3.24
N LYS A 18 5.49 -13.57 -3.77
CA LYS A 18 5.47 -12.11 -3.54
C LYS A 18 6.77 -11.38 -3.91
N LYS A 19 7.39 -11.73 -5.03
CA LYS A 19 8.71 -11.20 -5.43
C LYS A 19 8.63 -9.92 -6.27
N GLU A 20 7.63 -9.84 -7.14
CA GLU A 20 7.54 -8.80 -8.17
C GLU A 20 6.17 -8.13 -8.18
N VAL A 21 6.15 -6.88 -8.64
CA VAL A 21 4.93 -6.11 -8.84
C VAL A 21 4.15 -6.72 -10.01
N CYS A 22 2.97 -7.27 -9.72
CA CYS A 22 2.06 -7.74 -10.75
C CYS A 22 1.35 -6.55 -11.44
N PRO A 23 1.50 -6.34 -12.76
CA PRO A 23 0.90 -5.19 -13.45
C PRO A 23 -0.63 -5.11 -13.34
N VAL A 24 -1.30 -6.26 -13.31
CA VAL A 24 -2.77 -6.32 -13.18
C VAL A 24 -3.21 -5.79 -11.81
N LEU A 25 -2.51 -6.19 -10.76
CA LEU A 25 -2.81 -5.77 -9.39
C LEU A 25 -2.38 -4.33 -9.13
N ASP A 26 -1.30 -3.86 -9.75
CA ASP A 26 -0.85 -2.47 -9.69
C ASP A 26 -1.87 -1.55 -10.37
N GLN A 27 -2.37 -1.94 -11.54
CA GLN A 27 -3.46 -1.24 -12.23
C GLN A 27 -4.74 -1.19 -11.39
N PHE A 28 -5.03 -2.26 -10.63
CA PHE A 28 -6.15 -2.28 -9.70
C PHE A 28 -5.97 -1.26 -8.58
N LEU A 29 -4.79 -1.20 -7.95
CA LEU A 29 -4.52 -0.20 -6.93
C LEU A 29 -4.65 1.23 -7.49
N CYS A 30 -4.16 1.48 -8.72
CA CYS A 30 -4.37 2.76 -9.40
C CYS A 30 -5.85 3.07 -9.65
N HIS A 31 -6.66 2.06 -10.00
CA HIS A 31 -8.11 2.23 -10.15
C HIS A 31 -8.75 2.63 -8.81
N VAL A 32 -8.48 1.88 -7.75
CA VAL A 32 -8.99 2.16 -6.40
C VAL A 32 -8.58 3.56 -5.92
N ALA A 33 -7.32 3.97 -6.18
CA ALA A 33 -6.86 5.32 -5.86
C ALA A 33 -7.70 6.42 -6.54
N LYS A 34 -8.04 6.21 -7.81
CA LYS A 34 -8.76 7.19 -8.64
C LYS A 34 -10.25 7.22 -8.30
N THR A 35 -10.90 6.06 -8.31
CA THR A 35 -12.36 5.94 -8.20
C THR A 35 -12.84 5.76 -6.77
N GLY A 36 -11.97 5.24 -5.89
CA GLY A 36 -12.35 4.69 -4.60
C GLY A 36 -12.96 3.30 -4.71
N GLU A 37 -13.31 2.78 -5.89
CA GLU A 37 -14.11 1.55 -5.98
C GLU A 37 -13.27 0.28 -5.83
N THR A 38 -13.65 -0.60 -4.90
CA THR A 38 -13.05 -1.92 -4.74
C THR A 38 -13.92 -3.00 -5.37
N MET A 39 -13.38 -3.72 -6.35
CA MET A 39 -14.04 -4.84 -7.02
C MET A 39 -13.89 -6.19 -6.29
N ILE A 40 -13.05 -6.24 -5.25
CA ILE A 40 -12.74 -7.43 -4.45
C ILE A 40 -12.61 -7.05 -2.97
N GLN A 41 -12.81 -8.01 -2.07
CA GLN A 41 -12.75 -7.75 -0.63
C GLN A 41 -11.34 -7.41 -0.17
N TRP A 42 -11.22 -6.52 0.82
CA TRP A 42 -9.96 -6.15 1.44
C TRP A 42 -9.10 -7.36 1.83
N SER A 43 -9.69 -8.37 2.46
CA SER A 43 -9.02 -9.61 2.85
C SER A 43 -8.28 -10.30 1.69
N GLN A 44 -8.81 -10.21 0.46
CA GLN A 44 -8.25 -10.87 -0.72
C GLN A 44 -7.01 -10.16 -1.25
N PHE A 45 -6.97 -8.82 -1.22
CA PHE A 45 -5.87 -8.05 -1.82
C PHE A 45 -4.96 -7.34 -0.81
N LYS A 46 -5.29 -7.38 0.49
CA LYS A 46 -4.48 -6.84 1.59
C LYS A 46 -3.02 -7.29 1.50
N GLY A 47 -2.80 -8.58 1.21
CA GLY A 47 -1.45 -9.13 1.08
C GLY A 47 -0.63 -8.49 -0.06
N TYR A 48 -1.27 -8.20 -1.20
CA TYR A 48 -0.61 -7.49 -2.30
C TYR A 48 -0.41 -6.01 -1.99
N PHE A 49 -1.40 -5.38 -1.37
CA PHE A 49 -1.30 -3.98 -0.94
C PHE A 49 -0.12 -3.75 0.01
N THR A 50 0.03 -4.57 1.04
CA THR A 50 1.17 -4.48 1.98
C THR A 50 2.49 -4.62 1.23
N PHE A 51 2.62 -5.61 0.34
CA PHE A 51 3.83 -5.80 -0.46
C PHE A 51 4.16 -4.55 -1.31
N LYS A 52 3.16 -3.98 -1.99
CA LYS A 52 3.38 -2.80 -2.83
C LYS A 52 3.77 -1.58 -1.99
N LEU A 53 3.13 -1.40 -0.83
CA LEU A 53 3.44 -0.33 0.10
C LEU A 53 4.88 -0.43 0.61
N GLU A 54 5.32 -1.60 1.05
CA GLU A 54 6.71 -1.82 1.49
C GLU A 54 7.72 -1.48 0.40
N LYS A 55 7.48 -1.95 -0.83
CA LYS A 55 8.30 -1.63 -2.00
C LYS A 55 8.40 -0.12 -2.23
N VAL A 56 7.27 0.58 -2.22
CA VAL A 56 7.25 2.05 -2.44
C VAL A 56 8.00 2.78 -1.32
N MET A 57 7.88 2.35 -0.06
CA MET A 57 8.62 2.96 1.05
C MET A 57 10.13 2.74 0.93
N ASP A 58 10.56 1.55 0.50
CA ASP A 58 11.98 1.24 0.28
C ASP A 58 12.56 1.98 -0.93
N ASP A 59 11.81 2.07 -2.03
CA ASP A 59 12.17 2.86 -3.20
C ASP A 59 12.26 4.36 -2.83
N PHE A 60 11.37 4.86 -1.98
CA PHE A 60 11.44 6.23 -1.47
C PHE A 60 12.69 6.46 -0.61
N ARG A 61 13.03 5.54 0.30
CA ARG A 61 14.25 5.63 1.12
C ARG A 61 15.52 5.66 0.27
N THR A 62 15.55 4.88 -0.80
CA THR A 62 16.74 4.78 -1.68
C THR A 62 16.87 5.95 -2.65
N SER A 63 15.74 6.53 -3.09
CA SER A 63 15.72 7.63 -4.06
C SER A 63 15.78 9.02 -3.42
N ALA A 64 15.38 9.16 -2.15
CA ALA A 64 15.44 10.42 -1.42
C ALA A 64 16.75 10.53 -0.61
N PRO A 65 17.69 11.44 -0.97
CA PRO A 65 18.85 11.71 -0.13
C PRO A 65 18.41 12.30 1.22
N GLU A 66 19.15 11.99 2.29
CA GLU A 66 18.91 12.55 3.63
C GLU A 66 18.79 14.09 3.56
N PRO A 67 17.86 14.70 4.33
CA PRO A 67 17.67 16.16 4.30
C PRO A 67 18.99 16.88 4.56
N ARG A 68 19.43 17.71 3.61
CA ARG A 68 20.74 18.40 3.65
C ARG A 68 20.78 19.58 4.64
N GLY A 69 19.92 19.61 5.65
CA GLY A 69 19.78 20.72 6.58
C GLY A 69 19.53 20.26 8.00
N PRO A 70 19.75 21.14 9.00
CA PRO A 70 19.46 20.83 10.38
C PRO A 70 17.97 20.45 10.53
N PRO A 71 17.63 19.48 11.40
CA PRO A 71 16.25 19.14 11.70
C PRO A 71 15.47 20.39 12.13
N ASN A 72 14.22 20.51 11.68
CA ASN A 72 13.34 21.59 12.14
C ASN A 72 13.06 21.39 13.64
N PRO A 73 13.38 22.35 14.52
CA PRO A 73 13.22 22.19 15.96
C PRO A 73 11.76 22.00 16.40
N ASN A 74 10.78 22.38 15.56
CA ASN A 74 9.36 22.17 15.81
C ASN A 74 8.82 20.84 15.27
N VAL A 75 9.67 20.02 14.63
CA VAL A 75 9.29 18.73 14.04
C VAL A 75 10.13 17.64 14.68
N GLU A 76 9.47 16.74 15.40
CA GLU A 76 10.10 15.54 15.93
C GLU A 76 10.66 14.69 14.78
N TYR A 77 11.94 14.34 14.87
CA TYR A 77 12.53 13.42 13.93
C TYR A 77 12.10 11.98 14.27
N ILE A 78 11.37 11.37 13.34
CA ILE A 78 10.99 9.95 13.44
C ILE A 78 11.89 9.18 12.47
N PRO A 79 12.71 8.23 12.96
CA PRO A 79 13.53 7.37 12.10
C PRO A 79 12.68 6.64 11.06
N PHE A 80 13.22 6.46 9.85
CA PHE A 80 12.49 5.80 8.76
C PHE A 80 11.96 4.42 9.16
N ASP A 81 12.77 3.61 9.84
CA ASP A 81 12.40 2.24 10.22
C ASP A 81 11.21 2.25 11.21
N GLU A 82 11.16 3.23 12.12
CA GLU A 82 10.05 3.40 13.05
C GLU A 82 8.77 3.89 12.34
N MET A 83 8.90 4.86 11.41
CA MET A 83 7.79 5.29 10.58
C MET A 83 7.22 4.12 9.74
N LYS A 84 8.11 3.32 9.15
CA LYS A 84 7.75 2.13 8.36
C LYS A 84 6.98 1.12 9.18
N GLU A 85 7.48 0.77 10.36
CA GLU A 85 6.81 -0.16 11.26
C GLU A 85 5.42 0.34 11.67
N ARG A 86 5.29 1.62 12.04
CA ARG A 86 4.01 2.22 12.44
C ARG A 86 2.96 2.11 11.32
N ILE A 87 3.33 2.45 10.08
CA ILE A 87 2.43 2.36 8.92
C ILE A 87 2.02 0.91 8.65
N LEU A 88 2.98 -0.02 8.63
CA LEU A 88 2.70 -1.43 8.38
C LEU A 88 1.82 -2.05 9.48
N LYS A 89 2.00 -1.64 10.73
CA LYS A 89 1.15 -2.08 11.85
C LYS A 89 -0.31 -1.63 11.69
N ILE A 90 -0.54 -0.41 11.19
CA ILE A 90 -1.88 0.09 10.90
C ILE A 90 -2.53 -0.74 9.78
N VAL A 91 -1.82 -0.95 8.68
CA VAL A 91 -2.32 -1.73 7.53
C VAL A 91 -2.61 -3.18 7.92
N THR A 92 -1.71 -3.81 8.67
CA THR A 92 -1.86 -5.21 9.12
C THR A 92 -2.97 -5.36 10.16
N GLY A 93 -3.15 -4.38 11.07
CA GLY A 93 -4.23 -4.35 12.05
C GLY A 93 -5.62 -4.07 11.45
N PHE A 94 -5.69 -3.46 10.26
CA PHE A 94 -6.96 -3.15 9.63
C PHE A 94 -7.65 -4.41 9.08
N ASN A 95 -8.70 -4.85 9.76
CA ASN A 95 -9.52 -6.02 9.40
C ASN A 95 -10.98 -5.66 9.04
N GLY A 96 -11.30 -4.36 8.97
CA GLY A 96 -12.66 -3.90 8.70
C GLY A 96 -13.12 -4.23 7.28
N ILE A 97 -14.43 -4.37 7.11
CA ILE A 97 -15.08 -4.26 5.79
C ILE A 97 -14.85 -2.81 5.35
N LEU A 98 -14.29 -2.60 4.16
CA LEU A 98 -14.16 -1.27 3.54
C LEU A 98 -15.57 -0.75 3.19
N GLY A 99 -16.33 -0.30 4.19
CA GLY A 99 -17.46 0.60 3.96
C GLY A 99 -16.94 1.93 3.41
N ASN A 100 -17.83 2.81 2.93
CA ASN A 100 -17.46 4.09 2.31
C ASN A 100 -16.42 4.91 3.12
N ALA A 101 -16.47 4.87 4.45
CA ALA A 101 -15.48 5.53 5.32
C ALA A 101 -14.09 4.86 5.29
N GLY A 102 -14.03 3.52 5.29
CA GLY A 102 -12.76 2.78 5.17
C GLY A 102 -12.15 2.95 3.78
N LEU A 103 -13.00 3.04 2.75
CA LEU A 103 -12.63 3.28 1.36
C LEU A 103 -12.01 4.67 1.16
N ASN A 104 -12.56 5.69 1.83
CA ASN A 104 -11.99 7.05 1.83
C ASN A 104 -10.64 7.12 2.56
N ALA A 105 -10.50 6.45 3.70
CA ALA A 105 -9.23 6.35 4.40
C ALA A 105 -8.18 5.61 3.55
N PHE A 106 -8.60 4.55 2.85
CA PHE A 106 -7.77 3.82 1.92
C PHE A 106 -7.37 4.66 0.69
N LYS A 107 -8.29 5.46 0.15
CA LYS A 107 -8.03 6.42 -0.92
C LYS A 107 -6.99 7.46 -0.52
N MET A 108 -7.08 7.99 0.71
CA MET A 108 -6.04 8.86 1.27
C MET A 108 -4.68 8.15 1.32
N MET A 109 -4.66 6.88 1.74
CA MET A 109 -3.41 6.11 1.92
C MET A 109 -2.73 5.73 0.60
N ILE A 110 -3.48 5.54 -0.49
CA ILE A 110 -2.92 5.25 -1.82
C ILE A 110 -2.52 6.53 -2.57
N SER A 111 -3.14 7.67 -2.28
CA SER A 111 -2.91 8.92 -3.03
C SER A 111 -1.78 9.80 -2.48
N MET A 112 -1.14 9.40 -1.38
CA MET A 112 0.07 10.04 -0.82
C MET A 112 1.33 9.48 -1.47
#